data_AF-A0A7K2FFS5-F1
#
_entry.id   AF-A0A7K2FFS5-F1
#
_cell.length_a   1.000
_cell.length_b   1.000
_cell.length_c   1.000
_cell.angle_alpha   90.00
_cell.angle_beta   90.00
_cell.angle_gamma   90.00
#
_symmetry.space_group_name_H-M   'P 1'
#
loop_
_entity.id
_entity.type
_entity.pdbx_description
1 polymer ?
#
loop_
_entity_poly.entity_id
_entity_poly.type
_entity_poly.pdbx_seq_one_letter_code
_entity_poly.pdbx_strand_id
1 'polypeptide(L)'
;MSAAAQPRRARAQRIVRTLAVTGTGAAVLALPFIGATSASAAPAAAPAAASAAVTTPAGYANNLDGWIRESLAIMAQKGIPGTYNGIHRNVMRESSGNPLAINNWDINAVNGTPSKGLLQVIDPTFTAYHVAGTSLDPYDPVANITAACNYAWHRYGSIDNVNGPY
;
A
#
# COMPACT_ATOMS: atom_id res chain seq x y z
N MET A 1 18.39 -53.40 -29.75
CA MET A 1 17.96 -54.66 -29.12
C MET A 1 17.95 -54.46 -27.63
N SER A 2 16.80 -54.74 -27.00
CA SER A 2 16.53 -55.11 -25.60
C SER A 2 16.99 -54.13 -24.50
N ALA A 3 16.14 -53.43 -23.72
CA ALA A 3 14.92 -53.76 -22.94
C ALA A 3 15.19 -54.01 -21.45
N ALA A 4 14.22 -53.55 -20.64
CA ALA A 4 13.84 -53.93 -19.27
C ALA A 4 14.13 -52.86 -18.20
N ALA A 5 13.27 -52.58 -17.22
CA ALA A 5 11.85 -52.80 -16.97
C ALA A 5 11.57 -52.07 -15.63
N GLN A 6 10.42 -51.40 -15.50
CA GLN A 6 9.87 -50.97 -14.20
C GLN A 6 9.13 -52.16 -13.55
N PRO A 7 8.97 -52.26 -12.21
CA PRO A 7 7.79 -51.63 -11.59
C PRO A 7 7.84 -51.26 -10.09
N ARG A 8 7.01 -50.26 -9.75
CA ARG A 8 6.05 -50.12 -8.62
C ARG A 8 6.32 -50.84 -7.28
N ARG A 9 6.25 -50.07 -6.17
CA ARG A 9 5.50 -50.45 -4.97
C ARG A 9 4.84 -49.24 -4.29
N ALA A 10 3.53 -49.35 -4.10
CA ALA A 10 2.71 -48.51 -3.25
C ALA A 10 2.77 -49.00 -1.79
N ARG A 11 2.60 -48.11 -0.81
CA ARG A 11 1.94 -48.44 0.46
C ARG A 11 1.42 -47.19 1.17
N ALA A 12 0.10 -47.11 1.25
CA ALA A 12 -0.65 -46.22 2.11
C ALA A 12 -0.46 -46.62 3.58
N GLN A 13 -0.39 -45.63 4.49
CA GLN A 13 -0.77 -45.81 5.89
C GLN A 13 -1.50 -44.56 6.40
N ARG A 14 -2.82 -44.71 6.55
CA ARG A 14 -3.70 -43.89 7.39
C ARG A 14 -3.23 -43.98 8.83
N ILE A 15 -3.13 -42.86 9.54
CA ILE A 15 -3.23 -42.82 10.99
C ILE A 15 -4.31 -41.81 11.36
N VAL A 16 -5.43 -42.36 11.85
CA VAL A 16 -6.51 -41.67 12.53
C VAL A 16 -6.32 -41.97 14.02
N ARG A 17 -6.29 -40.96 14.89
CA ARG A 17 -6.51 -41.10 16.35
C ARG A 17 -7.24 -39.85 16.87
N THR A 18 -8.56 -39.85 16.93
CA THR A 18 -9.48 -40.22 18.05
C THR A 18 -9.58 -39.15 19.15
N LEU A 19 -10.81 -38.61 19.28
CA LEU A 19 -11.32 -37.82 20.40
C LEU A 19 -11.33 -38.60 21.73
N ALA A 20 -11.21 -37.88 22.84
CA ALA A 20 -11.73 -38.31 24.14
C ALA A 20 -12.48 -37.15 24.81
N VAL A 21 -13.79 -37.33 24.96
CA VAL A 21 -14.71 -36.56 25.82
C VAL A 21 -15.30 -37.56 26.81
N THR A 22 -15.21 -37.24 28.11
CA THR A 22 -15.82 -37.94 29.25
C THR A 22 -16.24 -36.82 30.22
N GLY A 23 -17.52 -36.48 30.43
CA GLY A 23 -18.56 -37.21 31.19
C GLY A 23 -18.57 -36.68 32.64
N THR A 24 -19.64 -36.43 33.42
CA THR A 24 -21.10 -36.69 33.39
C THR A 24 -21.73 -36.04 34.64
N GLY A 25 -23.04 -35.69 34.60
CA GLY A 25 -23.97 -35.62 35.77
C GLY A 25 -24.27 -34.20 36.31
N ALA A 26 -25.40 -33.52 36.08
CA ALA A 26 -26.85 -33.80 36.26
C ALA A 26 -27.41 -33.43 37.66
N ALA A 27 -28.22 -32.36 37.74
CA ALA A 27 -29.36 -32.23 38.67
C ALA A 27 -30.27 -31.06 38.23
N VAL A 28 -31.54 -31.36 37.97
CA VAL A 28 -32.63 -30.42 37.63
C VAL A 28 -33.36 -30.06 38.92
N LEU A 29 -33.63 -28.78 39.16
CA LEU A 29 -34.58 -28.31 40.17
C LEU A 29 -35.48 -27.24 39.53
N ALA A 30 -36.79 -27.52 39.49
CA ALA A 30 -37.83 -26.66 38.94
C ALA A 30 -38.34 -25.65 39.98
N LEU A 31 -38.78 -24.45 39.54
CA LEU A 31 -40.06 -23.78 39.85
C LEU A 31 -40.04 -22.29 39.37
N PRO A 32 -41.21 -21.69 39.07
CA PRO A 32 -41.35 -20.57 38.11
C PRO A 32 -41.35 -19.19 38.77
N PHE A 33 -40.77 -18.18 38.12
CA PHE A 33 -40.98 -16.77 38.46
C PHE A 33 -40.98 -15.88 37.21
N ILE A 34 -42.19 -15.42 36.87
CA ILE A 34 -42.62 -14.04 36.57
C ILE A 34 -41.57 -13.09 35.98
N GLY A 35 -41.94 -12.50 34.83
CA GLY A 35 -41.08 -11.71 33.97
C GLY A 35 -40.73 -10.28 34.42
N ALA A 36 -39.77 -9.74 33.68
CA ALA A 36 -39.63 -8.33 33.32
C ALA A 36 -38.66 -8.29 32.13
N THR A 37 -39.17 -8.00 30.93
CA THR A 37 -38.31 -7.69 29.78
C THR A 37 -37.80 -6.26 29.95
N SER A 38 -36.63 -6.08 30.53
CA SER A 38 -35.94 -4.79 30.47
C SER A 38 -35.30 -4.64 29.08
N ALA A 39 -36.04 -4.03 28.16
CA ALA A 39 -35.45 -3.53 26.92
C ALA A 39 -34.44 -2.43 27.28
N SER A 40 -33.15 -2.75 27.18
CA SER A 40 -32.08 -1.76 27.30
C SER A 40 -31.98 -1.01 25.96
N ALA A 41 -32.42 0.24 25.93
CA ALA A 41 -32.21 1.13 24.80
C ALA A 41 -30.72 1.48 24.70
N ALA A 42 -30.08 1.08 23.61
CA ALA A 42 -28.71 1.45 23.30
C ALA A 42 -28.57 2.99 23.24
N PRO A 43 -27.52 3.59 23.83
CA PRO A 43 -27.31 5.03 23.72
C PRO A 43 -27.09 5.40 22.25
N ALA A 44 -27.83 6.40 21.77
CA ALA A 44 -27.65 6.99 20.45
C ALA A 44 -26.19 7.47 20.32
N ALA A 45 -25.49 6.96 19.31
CA ALA A 45 -24.14 7.37 19.00
C ALA A 45 -24.10 8.87 18.73
N ALA A 46 -23.29 9.60 19.52
CA ALA A 46 -22.97 11.00 19.27
C ALA A 46 -22.39 11.15 17.86
N PRO A 47 -22.67 12.24 17.13
CA PRO A 47 -22.06 12.46 15.82
C PRO A 47 -20.54 12.52 15.99
N ALA A 48 -19.84 11.62 15.30
CA ALA A 48 -18.38 11.62 15.25
C ALA A 48 -17.92 13.00 14.75
N ALA A 49 -17.11 13.68 15.56
CA ALA A 49 -16.51 14.95 15.20
C ALA A 49 -15.81 14.80 13.84
N ALA A 50 -16.27 15.55 12.84
CA ALA A 50 -15.65 15.57 11.53
C ALA A 50 -14.19 16.00 11.69
N SER A 51 -13.26 15.09 11.43
CA SER A 51 -11.83 15.39 11.40
C SER A 51 -11.61 16.48 10.35
N ALA A 52 -11.03 17.61 10.77
CA ALA A 52 -10.63 18.67 9.85
C ALA A 52 -9.76 18.05 8.75
N ALA A 53 -10.16 18.23 7.49
CA ALA A 53 -9.41 17.70 6.36
C ALA A 53 -8.01 18.33 6.35
N VAL A 54 -6.99 17.54 6.66
CA VAL A 54 -5.60 17.99 6.61
C VAL A 54 -5.28 18.32 5.16
N THR A 55 -4.79 19.53 4.92
CA THR A 55 -4.56 20.10 3.59
C THR A 55 -3.08 20.51 3.48
N THR A 56 -2.48 20.36 2.31
CA THR A 56 -1.12 20.85 2.01
C THR A 56 -1.11 22.38 2.02
N PRO A 57 0.07 23.04 2.14
CA PRO A 57 0.15 24.50 2.08
C PRO A 57 -0.46 25.11 0.81
N ALA A 58 -0.49 24.35 -0.30
CA ALA A 58 -1.08 24.77 -1.56
C ALA A 58 -2.60 24.54 -1.67
N GLY A 59 -3.26 24.05 -0.62
CA GLY A 59 -4.71 23.88 -0.59
C GLY A 59 -5.23 22.53 -1.10
N TYR A 60 -4.36 21.54 -1.32
CA TYR A 60 -4.74 20.19 -1.74
C TYR A 60 -4.94 19.26 -0.54
N ALA A 61 -5.77 18.23 -0.68
CA ALA A 61 -5.90 17.23 0.38
C ALA A 61 -4.53 16.59 0.71
N ASN A 62 -4.23 16.38 1.99
CA ASN A 62 -2.98 15.76 2.40
C ASN A 62 -3.06 14.23 2.33
N ASN A 63 -3.24 13.71 1.12
CA ASN A 63 -3.33 12.30 0.78
C ASN A 63 -2.88 12.08 -0.67
N LEU A 64 -2.85 10.82 -1.12
CA LEU A 64 -2.34 10.47 -2.45
C LEU A 64 -3.03 11.24 -3.59
N ASP A 65 -4.37 11.37 -3.59
CA ASP A 65 -5.08 12.12 -4.63
C ASP A 65 -4.66 13.59 -4.64
N GLY A 66 -4.58 14.23 -3.47
CA GLY A 66 -4.18 15.63 -3.38
C GLY A 66 -2.71 15.85 -3.77
N TRP A 67 -1.78 14.97 -3.36
CA TRP A 67 -0.38 15.06 -3.76
C TRP A 67 -0.18 14.89 -5.27
N ILE A 68 -0.93 13.98 -5.92
CA ILE A 68 -0.89 13.82 -7.37
C ILE A 68 -1.42 15.09 -8.06
N ARG A 69 -2.54 15.65 -7.59
CA ARG A 69 -3.14 16.86 -8.18
C ARG A 69 -2.25 18.09 -8.01
N GLU A 70 -1.62 18.24 -6.85
CA GLU A 70 -0.65 19.30 -6.61
C GLU A 70 0.55 19.17 -7.54
N SER A 71 1.09 17.96 -7.67
CA SER A 71 2.19 17.68 -8.59
C SER A 71 1.81 17.97 -10.05
N LEU A 72 0.60 17.58 -10.49
CA LEU A 72 0.11 17.89 -11.84
C LEU A 72 0.00 19.40 -12.08
N ALA A 73 -0.42 20.18 -11.08
CA ALA A 73 -0.49 21.63 -11.20
C ALA A 73 0.91 22.25 -11.36
N ILE A 74 1.90 21.76 -10.60
CA ILE A 74 3.30 22.18 -10.73
C ILE A 74 3.87 21.76 -12.09
N MET A 75 3.65 20.51 -12.49
CA MET A 75 4.08 19.97 -13.78
C MET A 75 3.53 20.79 -14.95
N ALA A 76 2.25 21.17 -14.90
CA ALA A 76 1.62 22.01 -15.92
C ALA A 76 2.31 23.39 -16.05
N GLN A 77 2.68 24.02 -14.92
CA GLN A 77 3.42 25.29 -14.93
C GLN A 77 4.82 25.18 -15.53
N LYS A 78 5.43 23.98 -15.44
CA LYS A 78 6.80 23.72 -15.92
C LYS A 78 6.85 23.04 -17.29
N GLY A 79 5.68 22.73 -17.88
CA GLY A 79 5.60 22.03 -19.16
C GLY A 79 5.98 20.56 -19.11
N ILE A 80 5.91 19.92 -17.94
CA ILE A 80 6.20 18.49 -17.76
C ILE A 80 4.93 17.69 -18.04
N PRO A 81 4.91 16.79 -19.05
CA PRO A 81 3.73 16.00 -19.37
C PRO A 81 3.48 14.88 -18.36
N GLY A 82 2.20 14.57 -18.15
CA GLY A 82 1.75 13.42 -17.36
C GLY A 82 0.26 13.46 -17.04
N THR A 83 -0.30 12.30 -16.70
CA THR A 83 -1.70 12.20 -16.27
C THR A 83 -1.81 11.65 -14.85
N TYR A 84 -2.95 11.94 -14.20
CA TYR A 84 -3.28 11.39 -12.89
C TYR A 84 -3.16 9.86 -12.86
N ASN A 85 -3.74 9.18 -13.87
CA ASN A 85 -3.71 7.71 -13.92
C ASN A 85 -2.28 7.18 -14.14
N GLY A 86 -1.50 7.86 -14.99
CA GLY A 86 -0.08 7.56 -15.17
C GLY A 86 0.72 7.64 -13.87
N ILE A 87 0.53 8.69 -13.09
CA ILE A 87 1.20 8.83 -11.79
C ILE A 87 0.68 7.77 -10.82
N HIS A 88 -0.64 7.69 -10.64
CA HIS A 88 -1.29 6.80 -9.67
C HIS A 88 -0.89 5.34 -9.87
N ARG A 89 -0.93 4.82 -11.10
CA ARG A 89 -0.58 3.41 -11.36
C ARG A 89 0.89 3.09 -11.04
N ASN A 90 1.79 4.03 -11.32
CA ASN A 90 3.21 3.86 -11.02
C ASN A 90 3.43 3.92 -9.50
N VAL A 91 2.84 4.89 -8.80
CA VAL A 91 2.91 4.98 -7.33
C VAL A 91 2.42 3.70 -6.66
N MET A 92 1.29 3.15 -7.12
CA MET A 92 0.74 1.93 -6.54
C MET A 92 1.65 0.71 -6.74
N ARG A 93 2.38 0.64 -7.86
CA ARG A 93 3.37 -0.42 -8.12
C ARG A 93 4.63 -0.25 -7.27
N GLU A 94 5.13 0.98 -7.14
CA GLU A 94 6.40 1.27 -6.49
C GLU A 94 6.34 1.23 -4.96
N SER A 95 5.28 1.78 -4.38
CA SER A 95 5.21 2.03 -2.93
C SER A 95 3.88 1.67 -2.30
N SER A 96 2.89 1.24 -3.09
CA SER A 96 1.49 1.11 -2.65
C SER A 96 0.94 2.40 -2.02
N GLY A 97 1.46 3.56 -2.43
CA GLY A 97 1.06 4.88 -1.89
C GLY A 97 1.75 5.28 -0.59
N ASN A 98 2.80 4.58 -0.17
CA ASN A 98 3.56 4.93 1.03
C ASN A 98 4.65 5.97 0.72
N PRO A 99 4.54 7.23 1.17
CA PRO A 99 5.53 8.27 0.90
C PRO A 99 6.85 8.05 1.64
N LEU A 100 6.89 7.17 2.64
CA LEU A 100 8.08 6.82 3.42
C LEU A 100 8.69 5.47 3.01
N ALA A 101 8.30 4.93 1.85
CA ALA A 101 8.86 3.68 1.34
C ALA A 101 10.36 3.83 1.06
N ILE A 102 11.14 2.82 1.45
CA ILE A 102 12.58 2.75 1.20
C ILE A 102 12.99 1.32 0.82
N ASN A 103 13.79 1.20 -0.23
CA ASN A 103 14.42 -0.06 -0.63
C ASN A 103 15.83 -0.16 -0.03
N ASN A 104 16.05 -1.16 0.82
CA ASN A 104 17.34 -1.38 1.50
C ASN A 104 18.09 -2.65 1.06
N TRP A 105 17.68 -3.31 -0.03
CA TRP A 105 18.18 -4.65 -0.39
C TRP A 105 18.85 -4.72 -1.76
N ASP A 106 18.66 -3.73 -2.62
CA ASP A 106 19.24 -3.72 -3.97
C ASP A 106 20.68 -3.15 -3.99
N ILE A 107 21.28 -3.13 -5.19
CA ILE A 107 22.64 -2.62 -5.37
C ILE A 107 22.75 -1.12 -5.06
N ASN A 108 21.67 -0.35 -5.24
CA ASN A 108 21.65 1.08 -4.93
C ASN A 108 21.72 1.30 -3.43
N ALA A 109 20.98 0.51 -2.65
CA ALA A 109 21.05 0.49 -1.19
C ALA A 109 22.46 0.11 -0.70
N VAL A 110 23.06 -0.92 -1.29
CA VAL A 110 24.45 -1.31 -0.99
C VAL A 110 25.44 -0.18 -1.28
N ASN A 111 25.21 0.58 -2.36
CA ASN A 111 26.01 1.74 -2.75
C ASN A 111 25.66 3.02 -1.95
N GLY A 112 24.74 2.95 -0.99
CA GLY A 112 24.38 4.08 -0.12
C GLY A 112 23.39 5.08 -0.73
N THR A 113 22.78 4.77 -1.87
CA THR A 113 21.76 5.60 -2.53
C THR A 113 20.45 4.82 -2.70
N PRO A 114 19.81 4.36 -1.62
CA PRO A 114 18.59 3.56 -1.71
C PRO A 114 17.47 4.34 -2.42
N SER A 115 16.59 3.61 -3.12
CA SER A 115 15.36 4.17 -3.69
C SER A 115 14.37 4.56 -2.59
N LYS A 116 13.73 5.72 -2.74
CA LYS A 116 12.88 6.33 -1.70
C LYS A 116 11.57 6.89 -2.23
N GLY A 117 10.59 6.95 -1.35
CA GLY A 117 9.33 7.66 -1.56
C GLY A 117 8.35 6.96 -2.50
N LEU A 118 7.35 7.73 -2.94
CA LEU A 118 6.19 7.21 -3.66
C LEU A 118 6.53 6.50 -4.97
N LEU A 119 7.53 7.01 -5.69
CA LEU A 119 7.99 6.48 -6.99
C LEU A 119 9.39 5.89 -6.93
N GLN A 120 9.88 5.55 -5.72
CA GLN A 120 11.15 4.82 -5.52
C GLN A 120 12.35 5.46 -6.27
N VAL A 121 12.47 6.78 -6.18
CA VAL A 121 13.56 7.54 -6.82
C VAL A 121 14.79 7.52 -5.93
N ILE A 122 15.98 7.32 -6.52
CA ILE A 122 17.26 7.45 -5.82
C ILE A 122 17.71 8.92 -5.71
N ASP A 123 18.45 9.26 -4.66
CA ASP A 123 18.93 10.63 -4.40
C ASP A 123 19.60 11.34 -5.59
N PRO A 124 20.53 10.73 -6.36
CA PRO A 124 21.15 11.42 -7.49
C PRO A 124 20.14 11.74 -8.61
N THR A 125 19.16 10.87 -8.85
CA THR A 125 18.08 11.12 -9.82
C THR A 125 17.15 12.20 -9.32
N PHE A 126 16.74 12.16 -8.05
CA PHE A 126 15.90 13.19 -7.44
C PHE A 126 16.57 14.56 -7.56
N THR A 127 17.85 14.66 -7.25
CA THR A 127 18.61 15.91 -7.33
C THR A 127 18.73 16.43 -8.77
N ALA A 128 19.03 15.55 -9.73
CA ALA A 128 19.19 15.94 -11.13
C ALA A 128 17.88 16.40 -11.80
N TYR A 129 16.74 15.84 -11.37
CA TYR A 129 15.42 16.11 -11.94
C TYR A 129 14.49 16.88 -11.01
N HIS A 130 15.04 17.45 -9.92
CA HIS A 130 14.29 18.28 -8.99
C HIS A 130 13.62 19.43 -9.72
N VAL A 131 12.39 19.76 -9.30
CA VAL A 131 11.61 20.83 -9.91
C VAL A 131 11.52 22.01 -8.95
N ALA A 132 12.11 23.13 -9.36
CA ALA A 132 12.15 24.35 -8.55
C ALA A 132 10.74 24.78 -8.12
N GLY A 133 10.56 24.93 -6.80
CA GLY A 133 9.29 25.23 -6.15
C GLY A 133 8.76 24.11 -5.25
N THR A 134 9.36 22.91 -5.30
CA THR A 134 9.04 21.79 -4.38
C THR A 134 10.10 21.60 -3.30
N SER A 135 9.79 20.78 -2.29
CA SER A 135 10.72 20.37 -1.24
C SER A 135 11.99 19.72 -1.81
N LEU A 136 13.12 19.82 -1.09
CA LEU A 136 14.36 19.11 -1.39
C LEU A 136 14.43 17.72 -0.74
N ASP A 137 13.38 17.34 0.01
CA ASP A 137 13.29 16.02 0.64
C ASP A 137 12.71 15.00 -0.35
N PRO A 138 13.42 13.89 -0.68
CA PRO A 138 12.90 12.83 -1.53
C PRO A 138 11.70 12.09 -0.91
N TYR A 139 11.41 12.23 0.38
CA TYR A 139 10.20 11.69 1.02
C TYR A 139 9.00 12.64 0.96
N ASP A 140 9.19 13.90 0.57
CA ASP A 140 8.06 14.79 0.30
C ASP A 140 7.28 14.25 -0.90
N PRO A 141 5.97 13.96 -0.75
CA PRO A 141 5.22 13.24 -1.78
C PRO A 141 5.12 14.06 -3.07
N VAL A 142 4.95 15.37 -2.98
CA VAL A 142 4.81 16.26 -4.14
C VAL A 142 6.15 16.39 -4.86
N ALA A 143 7.25 16.60 -4.13
CA ALA A 143 8.58 16.67 -4.71
C ALA A 143 8.98 15.34 -5.37
N ASN A 144 8.74 14.21 -4.70
CA ASN A 144 9.05 12.88 -5.23
C ASN A 144 8.29 12.60 -6.53
N ILE A 145 6.98 12.83 -6.56
CA ILE A 145 6.17 12.67 -7.77
C ILE A 145 6.68 13.58 -8.89
N THR A 146 6.88 14.86 -8.59
CA THR A 146 7.23 15.86 -9.60
C THR A 146 8.61 15.58 -10.19
N ALA A 147 9.60 15.21 -9.37
CA ALA A 147 10.95 14.85 -9.85
C ALA A 147 10.94 13.56 -10.69
N ALA A 148 10.21 12.53 -10.26
CA ALA A 148 10.07 11.29 -11.01
C ALA A 148 9.40 11.50 -12.38
N CYS A 149 8.38 12.35 -12.44
CA CYS A 149 7.71 12.70 -13.70
C CYS A 149 8.63 13.49 -14.63
N ASN A 150 9.43 14.41 -14.08
CA ASN A 150 10.42 15.14 -14.84
C ASN A 150 11.47 14.19 -15.44
N TYR A 151 11.99 13.25 -14.65
CA TYR A 151 12.86 12.19 -15.15
C TYR A 151 12.18 11.35 -16.25
N ALA A 152 10.93 10.93 -16.02
CA ALA A 152 10.20 10.12 -16.98
C ALA A 152 9.93 10.85 -18.30
N TRP A 153 9.71 12.16 -18.26
CA TRP A 153 9.59 12.98 -19.46
C TRP A 153 10.88 12.94 -20.29
N HIS A 154 12.03 13.19 -19.67
CA HIS A 154 13.31 13.17 -20.37
C HIS A 154 13.67 11.79 -20.91
N ARG A 155 13.27 10.72 -20.21
CA ARG A 155 13.67 9.35 -20.56
C ARG A 155 12.68 8.61 -21.47
N TYR A 156 11.39 8.89 -21.34
CA TYR A 156 10.28 8.15 -21.94
C TYR A 156 9.22 9.05 -22.59
N GLY A 157 9.37 10.38 -22.54
CA GLY A 157 8.42 11.35 -23.09
C GLY A 157 7.25 11.71 -22.17
N SER A 158 6.90 10.85 -21.20
CA SER A 158 5.92 11.12 -20.13
C SER A 158 5.96 9.99 -19.10
N ILE A 159 5.53 10.26 -17.86
CA ILE A 159 5.18 9.23 -16.87
C ILE A 159 4.16 8.22 -17.42
N ASP A 160 3.33 8.64 -18.38
CA ASP A 160 2.33 7.79 -19.04
C ASP A 160 2.93 6.70 -19.92
N ASN A 161 4.22 6.79 -20.25
CA ASN A 161 4.93 5.78 -21.02
C ASN A 161 5.76 4.82 -20.15
N VAL A 162 5.71 5.00 -18.83
CA VAL A 162 6.38 4.10 -17.86
C VAL A 162 5.45 2.92 -17.56
N ASN A 163 5.93 1.73 -17.92
CA ASN A 163 5.18 0.46 -17.83
C ASN A 163 5.84 -0.59 -16.91
N GLY A 164 7.03 -0.30 -16.38
CA GLY A 164 7.79 -1.18 -15.48
C GLY A 164 8.33 -0.42 -14.27
N PRO A 165 8.86 -1.13 -13.25
CA PRO A 165 9.35 -0.51 -12.04
C PRO A 165 10.51 0.46 -12.28
N TYR A 166 10.65 1.43 -11.38
CA TYR A 166 11.71 2.45 -11.41
C TYR A 166 13.07 1.89 -10.98
#